data_AF-A0A1N7C2J7-F1
#
_entry.id   AF-A0A1N7C2J7-F1
#
_cell.length_a   1.000
_cell.length_b   1.000
_cell.length_c   1.000
_cell.angle_alpha   90.00
_cell.angle_beta   90.00
_cell.angle_gamma   90.00
#
_symmetry.space_group_name_H-M   'P 1'
#
loop_
_entity.id
_entity.type
_entity.pdbx_description
1 polymer ?
#
loop_
_entity_poly.entity_id
_entity_poly.type
_entity_poly.pdbx_seq_one_letter_code
_entity_poly.pdbx_strand_id
1 'polypeptide(L)'
;MESSETTSTLGIALGAVLIGVGIAAYVLSDFASITALIPAVFGVIIAILGVVGRQTERRRVAVIGIGVLALLGVVGSARGISDVIALLTGGTVDSTIAAVAQGSMILVGLILLFTVGRELGRN
;
A
#
# COMPACT_ATOMS: atom_id res chain seq x y z
N MET A 1 -7.29 -11.76 20.71
CA MET A 1 -6.55 -10.70 20.02
C MET A 1 -7.47 -9.49 19.88
N GLU A 2 -7.03 -8.35 20.39
CA GLU A 2 -7.73 -7.08 20.24
C GLU A 2 -7.61 -6.62 18.78
N SER A 3 -8.67 -6.14 18.14
CA SER A 3 -8.71 -5.85 16.69
C SER A 3 -7.58 -4.94 16.22
N SER A 4 -7.14 -4.05 17.10
CA SER A 4 -6.14 -3.03 16.82
C SER A 4 -4.69 -3.56 16.86
N GLU A 5 -4.47 -4.70 17.52
CA GLU A 5 -3.22 -5.47 17.42
C GLU A 5 -3.08 -6.15 16.05
N THR A 6 -4.20 -6.57 15.47
CA THR A 6 -4.28 -7.16 14.12
C THR A 6 -3.93 -6.12 13.06
N THR A 7 -4.51 -4.91 13.12
CA THR A 7 -4.22 -3.83 12.16
C THR A 7 -2.75 -3.43 12.18
N SER A 8 -2.15 -3.32 13.38
CA SER A 8 -0.71 -3.02 13.51
C SER A 8 0.17 -4.12 12.92
N THR A 9 -0.15 -5.38 13.19
CA THR A 9 0.60 -6.53 12.67
C THR A 9 0.45 -6.67 11.16
N LEU A 10 -0.75 -6.47 10.62
CA LEU A 10 -0.99 -6.44 9.18
C LEU A 10 -0.30 -5.25 8.51
N GLY A 11 -0.27 -4.08 9.15
CA GLY A 11 0.49 -2.93 8.67
C GLY A 11 1.98 -3.25 8.50
N ILE A 12 2.60 -3.91 9.48
CA ILE A 12 4.01 -4.34 9.38
C ILE A 12 4.19 -5.35 8.24
N ALA A 13 3.37 -6.41 8.21
CA ALA A 13 3.51 -7.48 7.24
C ALA A 13 3.28 -7.01 5.81
N LEU A 14 2.17 -6.30 5.56
CA LEU A 14 1.83 -5.78 4.24
C LEU A 14 2.74 -4.62 3.83
N GLY A 15 3.20 -3.81 4.77
CA GLY A 15 4.24 -2.80 4.52
C GLY A 15 5.53 -3.45 4.03
N ALA A 16 5.98 -4.53 4.66
CA ALA A 16 7.15 -5.29 4.22
C ALA A 16 6.96 -5.92 2.83
N VAL A 17 5.76 -6.43 2.53
CA VAL A 17 5.42 -6.93 1.18
C VAL A 17 5.52 -5.82 0.14
N LEU A 18 4.96 -4.64 0.41
CA LEU A 18 5.04 -3.50 -0.51
C LEU A 18 6.48 -3.04 -0.76
N ILE A 19 7.34 -3.07 0.26
CA ILE A 19 8.78 -2.82 0.12
C ILE A 19 9.40 -3.83 -0.84
N GLY A 20 9.16 -5.12 -0.62
CA GLY A 20 9.67 -6.18 -1.49
C GLY A 20 9.20 -6.04 -2.93
N VAL A 21 7.91 -5.76 -3.13
CA VAL A 21 7.32 -5.59 -4.47
C VAL A 21 7.89 -4.37 -5.19
N GLY A 22 8.01 -3.22 -4.51
CA GLY A 22 8.54 -2.01 -5.14
C GLY A 22 10.01 -2.14 -5.52
N ILE A 23 10.83 -2.76 -4.65
CA ILE A 23 12.24 -3.03 -4.95
C ILE A 23 12.36 -4.03 -6.09
N ALA A 24 11.60 -5.13 -6.06
CA ALA A 24 11.60 -6.11 -7.13
C ALA A 24 11.19 -5.50 -8.47
N ALA A 25 10.10 -4.74 -8.50
CA ALA A 25 9.63 -4.04 -9.70
C ALA A 25 10.69 -3.10 -10.28
N TYR A 26 11.43 -2.38 -9.42
CA TYR A 26 12.51 -1.50 -9.87
C TYR A 26 13.68 -2.26 -10.50
N VAL A 27 14.12 -3.34 -9.84
CA VAL A 27 15.23 -4.17 -10.34
C VAL A 27 14.83 -4.90 -11.63
N LEU A 28 13.62 -5.46 -11.72
CA LEU A 28 13.10 -6.10 -12.93
C LEU A 28 12.86 -5.12 -14.08
N SER A 29 12.77 -3.81 -13.79
CA SER A 29 12.70 -2.76 -14.82
C SER A 29 14.05 -2.28 -15.32
N ASP A 30 15.15 -2.97 -14.99
CA ASP A 30 16.52 -2.53 -15.25
C ASP A 30 16.77 -1.09 -14.74
N PHE A 31 16.20 -0.77 -13.58
CA PHE A 31 16.30 0.55 -12.95
C PHE A 31 15.69 1.70 -13.77
N ALA A 32 14.91 1.40 -14.81
CA ALA A 32 14.32 2.39 -15.70
C ALA A 32 13.11 3.12 -15.10
N SER A 33 12.41 2.51 -14.13
CA SER A 33 11.16 3.05 -13.58
C SER A 33 11.25 3.40 -12.10
N ILE A 34 11.70 4.62 -11.79
CA ILE A 34 11.75 5.13 -10.41
C ILE A 34 10.36 5.17 -9.76
N THR A 35 9.29 5.32 -10.55
CA THR A 35 7.91 5.28 -10.03
C THR A 35 7.52 3.90 -9.49
N ALA A 36 8.20 2.82 -9.89
CA ALA A 36 8.02 1.49 -9.30
C ALA A 36 8.47 1.40 -7.83
N LEU A 37 9.23 2.38 -7.31
CA LEU A 37 9.56 2.47 -5.87
C LEU A 37 8.45 3.05 -5.01
N ILE A 38 7.40 3.66 -5.60
CA ILE A 38 6.32 4.28 -4.82
C ILE A 38 5.69 3.30 -3.82
N PRO A 39 5.35 2.04 -4.20
CA PRO A 39 4.89 1.02 -3.26
C PRO A 39 5.87 0.81 -2.10
N ALA A 40 7.18 0.81 -2.37
CA ALA A 40 8.17 0.60 -1.32
C ALA A 40 8.21 1.75 -0.32
N VAL A 41 8.14 3.00 -0.78
CA VAL A 41 8.08 4.17 0.11
C VAL A 41 6.85 4.11 1.02
N PHE A 42 5.68 3.82 0.45
CA PHE A 42 4.46 3.65 1.24
C PHE A 42 4.58 2.47 2.22
N GLY A 43 5.16 1.35 1.76
CA GLY A 43 5.40 0.18 2.58
C GLY A 43 6.26 0.47 3.81
N VAL A 44 7.32 1.26 3.66
CA VAL A 44 8.16 1.72 4.80
C VAL A 44 7.33 2.51 5.80
N ILE A 45 6.56 3.50 5.35
CA ILE A 45 5.79 4.37 6.24
C ILE A 45 4.70 3.55 6.97
N ILE A 46 4.00 2.67 6.25
CA ILE A 46 2.97 1.79 6.83
C ILE A 46 3.60 0.83 7.85
N ALA A 47 4.76 0.25 7.55
CA ALA A 47 5.45 -0.63 8.48
C ALA A 47 5.88 0.10 9.77
N ILE A 48 6.42 1.32 9.64
CA ILE A 48 6.77 2.16 10.80
C ILE A 48 5.53 2.45 11.64
N LEU A 49 4.42 2.84 11.01
CA LEU A 49 3.16 3.09 11.73
C LEU A 49 2.62 1.82 12.38
N GLY A 50 2.77 0.66 11.75
CA GLY A 50 2.41 -0.63 12.35
C GLY A 50 3.25 -0.95 13.61
N VAL A 51 4.55 -0.61 13.61
CA VAL A 51 5.40 -0.73 14.81
C VAL A 51 4.97 0.26 15.89
N VAL A 52 4.73 1.52 15.53
CA VAL A 52 4.27 2.56 16.48
C VAL A 52 2.88 2.22 17.05
N GLY A 53 2.01 1.61 16.25
CA GLY A 53 0.66 1.20 16.65
C GLY A 53 0.62 0.12 17.73
N ARG A 54 1.72 -0.59 17.96
CA ARG A 54 1.87 -1.51 19.10
C ARG A 54 2.00 -0.78 20.45
N GLN A 55 2.30 0.51 20.45
CA GLN A 55 2.36 1.32 21.67
C GLN A 55 0.97 1.82 22.05
N THR A 56 0.51 1.53 23.27
CA THR A 56 -0.86 1.84 23.74
C THR A 56 -1.21 3.33 23.62
N GLU A 57 -0.27 4.25 23.90
CA GLU A 57 -0.50 5.70 23.83
C GLU A 57 -0.66 6.23 22.40
N ARG A 58 0.00 5.63 21.42
CA ARG A 58 0.05 6.13 20.02
C ARG A 58 -0.77 5.28 19.05
N ARG A 59 -1.41 4.22 19.55
CA ARG A 59 -2.20 3.25 18.80
C ARG A 59 -3.24 3.88 17.88
N ARG A 60 -4.06 4.80 18.42
CA ARG A 60 -5.14 5.44 17.65
C ARG A 60 -4.62 6.28 16.49
N VAL A 61 -3.55 7.05 16.73
CA VAL A 61 -2.90 7.87 15.70
C VAL A 61 -2.28 6.99 14.63
N ALA A 62 -1.64 5.89 15.02
CA ALA A 62 -1.06 4.93 14.09
C ALA A 62 -2.11 4.28 13.18
N VAL A 63 -3.24 3.82 13.73
CA VAL A 63 -4.33 3.18 12.97
C VAL A 63 -4.95 4.17 11.97
N ILE A 64 -5.20 5.41 12.39
CA ILE A 64 -5.69 6.46 11.48
C ILE A 64 -4.64 6.75 10.39
N GLY A 65 -3.36 6.83 10.75
CA GLY A 65 -2.27 7.04 9.79
C GLY A 65 -2.19 5.93 8.74
N ILE A 66 -2.30 4.66 9.15
CA ILE A 66 -2.35 3.51 8.24
C ILE A 66 -3.56 3.62 7.32
N GLY A 67 -4.74 3.96 7.85
CA GLY A 67 -5.95 4.15 7.05
C GLY A 67 -5.82 5.27 6.01
N VAL A 68 -5.28 6.42 6.40
CA VAL A 68 -5.07 7.57 5.50
C VAL A 68 -4.08 7.21 4.40
N LEU A 69 -2.95 6.57 4.73
CA LEU A 69 -1.97 6.15 3.73
C LEU A 69 -2.51 5.07 2.80
N ALA A 70 -3.30 4.12 3.32
CA ALA A 70 -3.97 3.12 2.51
C ALA A 70 -4.95 3.78 1.54
N LEU A 71 -5.72 4.77 1.99
CA LEU A 71 -6.62 5.55 1.12
C LEU A 71 -5.86 6.31 0.05
N LEU A 72 -4.79 7.02 0.43
CA LEU A 72 -3.92 7.74 -0.51
C LEU A 72 -3.24 6.79 -1.49
N GLY A 73 -2.87 5.59 -1.05
CA GLY A 73 -2.30 4.54 -1.88
C GLY A 73 -3.28 4.05 -2.94
N VAL A 74 -4.53 3.77 -2.55
CA VAL A 74 -5.58 3.36 -3.48
C VAL A 74 -5.93 4.48 -4.45
N VAL A 75 -6.17 5.70 -3.96
CA VAL A 75 -6.55 6.86 -4.80
C VAL A 75 -5.39 7.35 -5.67
N GLY A 76 -4.16 7.32 -5.15
CA GLY A 76 -2.94 7.67 -5.89
C GLY A 76 -2.64 6.67 -7.00
N SER A 77 -2.84 5.38 -6.73
CA SER A 77 -2.75 4.32 -7.74
C SER A 77 -3.92 4.36 -8.73
N ALA A 78 -5.06 4.95 -8.34
CA ALA A 78 -6.19 5.15 -9.23
C ALA A 78 -5.90 6.11 -10.39
N ARG A 79 -4.91 7.02 -10.26
CA ARG A 79 -4.44 7.83 -11.41
C ARG A 79 -3.76 6.98 -12.49
N GLY A 80 -3.24 5.81 -12.13
CA GLY A 80 -2.72 4.81 -13.06
C GLY A 80 -3.79 3.96 -13.75
N ILE A 81 -5.05 4.04 -13.32
CA ILE A 81 -6.17 3.31 -13.95
C ILE A 81 -6.35 3.75 -15.41
N SER A 82 -6.05 5.01 -15.75
CA SER A 82 -6.05 5.47 -17.14
C SER A 82 -5.06 4.69 -18.01
N ASP A 83 -3.86 4.39 -17.50
CA ASP A 83 -2.83 3.60 -18.20
C ASP A 83 -3.21 2.12 -18.26
N VAL A 84 -3.88 1.59 -17.23
CA VAL A 84 -4.40 0.21 -17.21
C VAL A 84 -5.59 0.03 -18.18
N ILE A 85 -6.45 1.04 -18.32
CA ILE A 85 -7.52 1.05 -19.33
C ILE A 85 -6.92 1.13 -20.74
N ALA A 86 -5.86 1.92 -20.94
CA ALA A 86 -5.12 1.95 -22.19
C ALA A 86 -4.51 0.56 -22.53
N LEU A 87 -3.97 -0.18 -21.55
CA LEU A 87 -3.47 -1.56 -21.71
C LEU A 87 -4.54 -2.50 -22.25
N LEU A 88 -5.71 -2.46 -21.62
CA LEU A 88 -6.80 -3.41 -21.89
C LEU A 88 -7.55 -3.11 -23.19
N THR A 89 -7.46 -1.87 -23.68
CA THR A 89 -8.08 -1.43 -24.95
C THR A 89 -7.14 -1.55 -26.15
N GLY A 90 -5.95 -2.13 -25.97
CA GLY A 90 -4.95 -2.30 -27.04
C GLY A 90 -4.13 -1.04 -27.33
N GLY A 91 -4.19 -0.04 -26.44
CA GLY A 91 -3.29 1.12 -26.45
C GLY A 91 -1.88 0.71 -26.02
N THR A 92 -0.87 1.40 -26.55
CA THR A 92 0.52 1.26 -26.10
C THR A 92 0.60 1.63 -24.63
N VAL A 93 1.16 0.74 -23.81
CA VAL A 93 1.37 1.05 -22.40
C VAL A 93 2.84 1.04 -22.13
N ASP A 94 3.26 2.18 -21.59
CA ASP A 94 4.65 2.49 -21.33
C ASP A 94 5.33 1.49 -20.38
N SER A 95 4.60 0.76 -19.51
CA SER A 95 5.22 -0.28 -18.70
C SER A 95 4.26 -1.28 -18.01
N THR A 96 4.34 -2.56 -18.36
CA THR A 96 3.73 -3.68 -17.60
C THR A 96 4.16 -3.68 -16.13
N ILE A 97 5.38 -3.22 -15.83
CA ILE A 97 5.92 -3.12 -14.47
C ILE A 97 5.12 -2.12 -13.63
N ALA A 98 4.73 -0.98 -14.21
CA ALA A 98 3.92 0.03 -13.52
C ALA A 98 2.53 -0.53 -13.14
N ALA A 99 1.93 -1.33 -14.02
CA ALA A 99 0.64 -1.98 -13.75
C ALA A 99 0.73 -2.97 -12.56
N VAL A 100 1.80 -3.76 -12.48
CA VAL A 100 2.03 -4.68 -11.35
C VAL A 100 2.24 -3.91 -10.04
N ALA A 101 3.05 -2.85 -10.07
CA ALA A 101 3.29 -1.99 -8.92
C ALA A 101 1.98 -1.35 -8.42
N GLN A 102 1.18 -0.75 -9.32
CA GLN A 102 -0.11 -0.14 -8.99
C GLN A 102 -1.13 -1.17 -8.48
N GLY A 103 -1.23 -2.33 -9.12
CA GLY A 103 -2.12 -3.41 -8.70
C GLY A 103 -1.81 -3.90 -7.28
N SER A 104 -0.53 -4.09 -6.96
CA SER A 104 -0.09 -4.48 -5.61
C SER A 104 -0.45 -3.42 -4.55
N MET A 105 -0.28 -2.14 -4.88
CA MET A 105 -0.57 -1.01 -4.01
C MET A 105 -2.08 -0.90 -3.72
N ILE A 106 -2.91 -1.07 -4.74
CA ILE A 106 -4.38 -1.07 -4.60
C ILE A 106 -4.82 -2.25 -3.72
N LEU A 107 -4.32 -3.46 -4.00
CA LEU A 107 -4.70 -4.65 -3.25
C LEU A 107 -4.37 -4.52 -1.77
N VAL A 108 -3.12 -4.12 -1.45
CA VAL A 108 -2.68 -3.92 -0.07
C VAL A 108 -3.45 -2.78 0.60
N GLY A 109 -3.66 -1.67 -0.12
CA GLY A 109 -4.43 -0.54 0.38
C GLY A 109 -5.87 -0.92 0.74
N LEU A 110 -6.54 -1.71 -0.09
CA LEU A 110 -7.91 -2.19 0.20
C LEU A 110 -7.97 -3.10 1.43
N ILE A 111 -6.98 -4.02 1.58
CA ILE A 111 -6.91 -4.89 2.76
C ILE A 111 -6.75 -4.04 4.04
N LEU A 112 -5.83 -3.07 4.02
CA LEU A 112 -5.61 -2.18 5.16
C LEU A 112 -6.84 -1.32 5.47
N LEU A 113 -7.48 -0.72 4.46
CA LEU A 113 -8.71 0.05 4.63
C LEU A 113 -9.84 -0.78 5.25
N PHE A 114 -10.01 -2.02 4.79
CA PHE A 114 -11.01 -2.92 5.35
C PHE A 114 -10.75 -3.21 6.83
N THR A 115 -9.49 -3.47 7.20
CA THR A 115 -9.13 -3.71 8.61
C THR A 115 -9.33 -2.48 9.49
N VAL A 116 -8.88 -1.31 9.03
CA VAL A 116 -9.06 -0.03 9.74
C VAL A 116 -10.54 0.32 9.87
N GLY A 117 -11.34 0.13 8.82
CA GLY A 117 -12.79 0.40 8.84
C GLY A 117 -13.54 -0.51 9.81
N ARG A 118 -13.18 -1.80 9.87
CA ARG A 118 -13.73 -2.73 10.87
C ARG A 118 -13.38 -2.34 12.30
N GLU A 119 -12.20 -1.77 12.51
CA GLU A 119 -11.75 -1.31 13.82
C GLU A 119 -12.46 -0.02 14.25
N LEU A 120 -12.60 0.96 13.34
CA LEU A 120 -13.31 2.21 13.60
C LEU A 120 -14.81 2.00 13.85
N GLY A 121 -15.46 1.07 13.15
CA GLY A 121 -16.88 0.77 13.34
C GLY A 121 -17.21 -0.05 14.60
N ARG A 122 -16.19 -0.49 15.35
CA ARG A 122 -16.34 -1.26 16.60
C ARG A 122 -16.06 -0.44 17.87
N ASN A 123 -15.59 0.80 17.73
CA ASN A 123 -15.40 1.76 18.83
C ASN A 123 -16.60 2.70 18.94
#